data_AF-A0A8G2FGM8-F1
#
_entry.id   AF-A0A8G2FGM8-F1
#
_cell.length_a   1.000
_cell.length_b   1.000
_cell.length_c   1.000
_cell.angle_alpha   90.00
_cell.angle_beta   90.00
_cell.angle_gamma   90.00
#
_symmetry.space_group_name_H-M   'P 1'
#
loop_
_entity.id
_entity.type
_entity.pdbx_description
1 polymer ?
#
loop_
_entity_poly.entity_id
_entity_poly.type
_entity_poly.pdbx_seq_one_letter_code
_entity_poly.pdbx_strand_id
1 'polypeptide(L)'
;MADHEVTAAWDLEALWEEHCRYEFETRDVDATMATMVASPYVNHIPTMTGGVGHDQLKRFYKYHFIGGNPPDTAMIPVSRTVGTDRIVDEMIFRFTHTSAVDWMLPGVPPTGRVVAIPLVAIVQFRDGRLAHEHIYWDQASVLVQIGLLDPAGLPVAGAETARKVLDTTQPSNGLMGEAWERSANRPI
;
A
#
# COMPACT_ATOMS: atom_id res chain seq x y z
N MET A 1 38.09 13.48 -22.47
CA MET A 1 37.16 12.36 -22.27
C MET A 1 37.27 12.00 -20.80
N ALA A 2 36.29 12.39 -20.00
CA ALA A 2 36.20 11.94 -18.62
C ALA A 2 35.33 10.69 -18.65
N ASP A 3 35.93 9.56 -18.32
CA ASP A 3 35.25 8.28 -18.17
C ASP A 3 34.13 8.44 -17.15
N HIS A 4 32.88 8.38 -17.61
CA HIS A 4 31.77 8.08 -16.73
C HIS A 4 31.96 6.63 -16.31
N GLU A 5 32.47 6.45 -15.09
CA GLU A 5 32.40 5.19 -14.38
C GLU A 5 30.92 4.77 -14.39
N VAL A 6 30.60 3.72 -15.14
CA VAL A 6 29.28 3.07 -15.06
C VAL A 6 29.24 2.42 -13.69
N THR A 7 28.75 3.15 -12.68
CA THR A 7 28.35 2.55 -11.42
C THR A 7 27.34 1.46 -11.76
N ALA A 8 27.63 0.21 -11.39
CA ALA A 8 26.69 -0.89 -11.55
C ALA A 8 25.31 -0.45 -11.05
N ALA A 9 24.30 -0.52 -11.90
CA ALA A 9 22.94 -0.18 -11.52
C ALA A 9 22.51 -1.13 -10.38
N TRP A 10 21.93 -0.56 -9.33
CA TRP A 10 21.38 -1.35 -8.22
C TRP A 10 20.19 -2.17 -8.70
N ASP A 11 20.11 -3.43 -8.28
CA ASP A 11 18.92 -4.25 -8.46
C ASP A 11 17.86 -3.81 -7.44
N LEU A 12 17.04 -2.84 -7.82
CA LEU A 12 16.03 -2.27 -6.92
C LEU A 12 14.96 -3.30 -6.56
N GLU A 13 14.66 -4.25 -7.44
CA GLU A 13 13.66 -5.28 -7.18
C GLU A 13 14.14 -6.21 -6.08
N ALA A 14 15.38 -6.70 -6.18
CA ALA A 14 15.97 -7.54 -5.13
C ALA A 14 16.05 -6.80 -3.78
N LEU A 15 16.42 -5.52 -3.79
CA LEU A 15 16.46 -4.69 -2.58
C LEU A 15 15.07 -4.52 -1.95
N TRP A 16 14.03 -4.31 -2.78
CA TRP A 16 12.66 -4.19 -2.30
C TRP A 16 12.13 -5.52 -1.76
N GLU A 17 12.35 -6.62 -2.46
CA GLU A 17 11.92 -7.95 -2.05
C GLU A 17 12.57 -8.37 -0.73
N GLU A 18 13.86 -8.10 -0.55
CA GLU A 18 14.55 -8.33 0.73
C GLU A 18 13.94 -7.49 1.87
N HIS A 19 13.64 -6.21 1.62
CA HIS A 19 12.96 -5.36 2.60
C HIS A 19 11.60 -5.95 3.00
N CYS A 20 10.73 -6.24 2.02
CA CYS A 20 9.41 -6.86 2.24
C CYS A 20 9.53 -8.21 2.97
N ARG A 21 10.53 -9.02 2.64
CA ARG A 21 10.77 -10.30 3.32
C ARG A 21 11.02 -10.08 4.81
N TYR A 22 11.78 -9.06 5.18
CA TYR A 22 12.00 -8.74 6.60
C TYR A 22 10.73 -8.24 7.29
N GLU A 23 9.91 -7.44 6.62
CA GLU A 23 8.68 -6.90 7.19
C GLU A 23 7.57 -7.96 7.37
N PHE A 24 7.37 -8.82 6.37
CA PHE A 24 6.18 -9.67 6.30
C PHE A 24 6.46 -11.15 6.59
N GLU A 25 7.62 -11.66 6.18
CA GLU A 25 7.94 -13.09 6.33
C GLU A 25 8.71 -13.36 7.63
N THR A 26 9.87 -12.71 7.82
CA THR A 26 10.68 -12.95 9.02
C THR A 26 10.28 -12.08 10.20
N ARG A 27 9.54 -11.00 9.93
CA ARG A 27 9.10 -10.00 10.91
C ARG A 27 10.24 -9.45 11.76
N ASP A 28 11.36 -9.14 11.11
CA ASP A 28 12.59 -8.67 11.75
C ASP A 28 12.74 -7.15 11.57
N VAL A 29 12.44 -6.42 12.65
CA VAL A 29 12.53 -4.96 12.68
C VAL A 29 13.96 -4.46 12.48
N ASP A 30 14.95 -5.14 13.07
CA ASP A 30 16.34 -4.67 13.00
C ASP A 30 16.91 -4.90 11.60
N ALA A 31 16.61 -6.05 10.99
CA ALA A 31 16.99 -6.32 9.61
C ALA A 31 16.28 -5.39 8.62
N THR A 32 14.98 -5.10 8.83
CA THR A 32 14.23 -4.12 8.03
C THR A 32 14.93 -2.76 8.07
N MET A 33 15.20 -2.23 9.27
CA MET A 33 15.88 -0.93 9.42
C MET A 33 17.28 -0.92 8.80
N ALA A 34 18.00 -2.06 8.78
CA ALA A 34 19.33 -2.17 8.19
C ALA A 34 19.35 -2.04 6.65
N THR A 35 18.21 -2.23 5.97
CA THR A 35 18.06 -2.00 4.52
C THR A 35 17.89 -0.52 4.15
N MET A 36 17.59 0.33 5.14
CA MET A 36 17.24 1.73 4.92
C MET A 36 18.45 2.66 5.07
N VAL A 37 18.32 3.89 4.57
CA VAL A 37 19.27 4.99 4.82
C VAL A 37 19.25 5.39 6.30
N ALA A 38 20.24 6.18 6.74
CA ALA A 38 20.36 6.62 8.14
C ALA A 38 19.20 7.51 8.63
N SER A 39 18.48 8.18 7.72
CA SER A 39 17.31 9.02 8.05
C SER A 39 16.16 8.71 7.10
N PRO A 40 15.53 7.53 7.25
CA PRO A 40 14.45 7.09 6.36
C PRO A 40 13.11 7.66 6.83
N TYR A 41 12.07 7.53 6.00
CA TYR A 41 10.71 7.73 6.48
C TYR A 41 9.69 6.87 5.73
N VAL A 42 8.57 6.59 6.39
CA VAL A 42 7.38 5.97 5.78
C VAL A 42 6.18 6.85 6.07
N ASN A 43 5.31 7.01 5.06
CA ASN A 43 4.04 7.68 5.23
C ASN A 43 2.91 6.88 4.57
N HIS A 44 2.02 6.37 5.42
CA HIS A 44 0.74 5.83 5.03
C HIS A 44 -0.24 6.97 4.83
N ILE A 45 -0.41 7.38 3.58
CA ILE A 45 -0.99 8.68 3.21
C ILE A 45 -2.41 8.88 3.77
N PRO A 46 -3.33 7.91 3.70
CA PRO A 46 -4.71 8.13 4.14
C PRO A 46 -4.88 8.31 5.65
N THR A 47 -3.93 7.83 6.46
CA THR A 47 -3.99 7.91 7.94
C THR A 47 -2.86 8.71 8.55
N MET A 48 -1.90 9.17 7.74
CA MET A 48 -0.68 9.87 8.16
C MET A 48 0.13 9.08 9.21
N THR A 49 0.06 7.75 9.19
CA THR A 49 0.84 6.90 10.09
C THR A 49 2.20 6.55 9.47
N GLY A 50 3.18 6.24 10.32
CA GLY A 50 4.55 5.95 9.90
C GLY A 50 5.55 6.56 10.87
N GLY A 51 6.70 6.97 10.34
CA GLY A 51 7.75 7.62 11.13
C GLY A 51 8.79 8.31 10.25
N VAL A 52 9.41 9.37 10.76
CA VAL A 52 10.47 10.13 10.10
C VAL A 52 11.76 10.08 10.92
N GLY A 53 12.84 9.66 10.29
CA GLY A 53 14.11 9.37 10.94
C GLY A 53 14.14 7.99 11.59
N HIS A 54 15.36 7.51 11.87
CA HIS A 54 15.61 6.14 12.28
C HIS A 54 14.78 5.71 13.50
N ASP A 55 14.82 6.46 14.60
CA ASP A 55 14.21 6.02 15.86
C ASP A 55 12.68 6.05 15.83
N GLN A 56 12.08 7.06 15.17
CA GLN A 56 10.62 7.13 15.04
C GLN A 56 10.11 6.02 14.12
N LEU A 57 10.78 5.78 12.99
CA LEU A 57 10.38 4.71 12.08
C LEU A 57 10.58 3.34 12.71
N LYS A 58 11.71 3.09 13.36
CA LYS A 58 11.96 1.83 14.08
C LYS A 58 10.92 1.57 15.17
N ARG A 59 10.53 2.60 15.93
CA ARG A 59 9.46 2.49 16.91
C ARG A 59 8.13 2.16 16.24
N PHE A 60 7.80 2.82 15.14
CA PHE A 60 6.58 2.54 14.37
C PHE A 60 6.56 1.08 13.89
N TYR A 61 7.61 0.62 13.22
CA TYR A 61 7.70 -0.77 12.75
C TYR A 61 7.57 -1.78 13.89
N LYS A 62 8.26 -1.55 15.00
CA LYS A 62 8.29 -2.48 16.14
C LYS A 62 6.93 -2.66 16.80
N TYR A 63 6.16 -1.59 16.95
CA TYR A 63 4.97 -1.59 17.80
C TYR A 63 3.65 -1.50 17.03
N HIS A 64 3.66 -1.10 15.75
CA HIS A 64 2.43 -0.78 15.01
C HIS A 64 2.32 -1.42 13.63
N PHE A 65 3.38 -2.04 13.09
CA PHE A 65 3.38 -2.56 11.71
C PHE A 65 3.80 -4.03 11.59
N ILE A 66 5.10 -4.33 11.67
CA ILE A 66 5.71 -5.62 11.30
C ILE A 66 5.07 -6.82 12.05
N GLY A 67 4.77 -6.65 13.34
CA GLY A 67 4.11 -7.67 14.16
C GLY A 67 2.59 -7.53 14.31
N GLY A 68 1.99 -6.45 13.79
CA GLY A 68 0.58 -6.10 14.02
C GLY A 68 -0.39 -6.64 12.97
N ASN A 69 0.11 -6.99 11.79
CA ASN A 69 -0.72 -7.43 10.67
C ASN A 69 -1.43 -8.77 10.98
N PRO A 70 -2.72 -8.93 10.57
CA PRO A 70 -3.45 -10.18 10.72
C PRO A 70 -2.71 -11.38 10.10
N PRO A 71 -2.91 -12.61 10.63
CA PRO A 71 -2.18 -13.79 10.17
C PRO A 71 -2.50 -14.19 8.73
N ASP A 72 -3.67 -13.80 8.21
CA ASP A 72 -4.09 -14.07 6.83
C ASP A 72 -3.80 -12.91 5.87
N THR A 73 -2.97 -11.94 6.29
CA THR A 73 -2.55 -10.83 5.44
C THR A 73 -1.86 -11.35 4.19
N ALA A 74 -2.32 -10.91 3.03
CA ALA A 74 -1.78 -11.26 1.73
C ALA A 74 -1.62 -10.02 0.86
N MET A 75 -0.52 -9.97 0.13
CA MET A 75 -0.23 -8.97 -0.90
C MET A 75 -0.28 -9.68 -2.24
N ILE A 76 -1.29 -9.35 -3.07
CA ILE A 76 -1.46 -9.95 -4.39
C ILE A 76 -0.96 -8.93 -5.42
N PRO A 77 0.14 -9.20 -6.14
CA PRO A 77 0.69 -8.25 -7.11
C PRO A 77 -0.30 -7.94 -8.24
N VAL A 78 -0.38 -6.67 -8.63
CA VAL A 78 -1.16 -6.20 -9.79
C VAL A 78 -0.19 -5.73 -10.88
N SER A 79 0.68 -4.78 -10.53
CA SER A 79 1.67 -4.24 -11.45
C SER A 79 2.89 -3.70 -10.68
N ARG A 80 4.05 -3.69 -11.35
CA ARG A 80 5.28 -3.09 -10.82
C ARG A 80 5.94 -2.26 -11.91
N THR A 81 6.37 -1.06 -11.55
CA THR A 81 7.20 -0.20 -12.40
C THR A 81 8.52 0.09 -11.70
N VAL A 82 9.63 -0.21 -12.37
CA VAL A 82 10.99 0.01 -11.87
C VAL A 82 11.61 1.16 -12.64
N GLY A 83 11.93 2.24 -11.92
CA GLY A 83 12.67 3.39 -12.42
C GLY A 83 14.15 3.32 -12.06
N THR A 84 14.87 4.44 -12.25
CA THR A 84 16.30 4.52 -11.93
C THR A 84 16.58 4.49 -10.42
N ASP A 85 15.71 5.11 -9.61
CA ASP A 85 15.87 5.25 -8.16
C ASP A 85 14.58 4.94 -7.38
N ARG A 86 13.55 4.39 -8.05
CA ARG A 86 12.22 4.22 -7.49
C ARG A 86 11.54 2.94 -7.98
N ILE A 87 10.74 2.36 -7.11
CA ILE A 87 9.75 1.33 -7.46
C ILE A 87 8.36 1.89 -7.18
N VAL A 88 7.43 1.62 -8.09
CA VAL A 88 5.99 1.77 -7.86
C VAL A 88 5.39 0.37 -7.91
N ASP A 89 4.89 -0.09 -6.78
CA ASP A 89 4.28 -1.41 -6.63
C ASP A 89 2.77 -1.23 -6.39
N GLU A 90 1.95 -1.82 -7.26
CA GLU A 90 0.50 -1.86 -7.13
C GLU A 90 0.09 -3.28 -6.77
N MET A 91 -0.71 -3.41 -5.70
CA MET A 91 -1.12 -4.70 -5.17
C MET A 91 -2.52 -4.65 -4.58
N ILE A 92 -3.18 -5.80 -4.47
CA ILE A 92 -4.30 -5.95 -3.54
C ILE A 92 -3.75 -6.32 -2.18
N PHE A 93 -4.00 -5.45 -1.19
CA PHE A 93 -3.76 -5.76 0.21
C PHE A 93 -5.03 -6.37 0.80
N ARG A 94 -4.94 -7.63 1.25
CA ARG A 94 -6.10 -8.40 1.74
C ARG A 94 -5.83 -8.98 3.12
N PHE A 95 -6.77 -8.83 4.04
CA PHE A 95 -6.72 -9.46 5.36
C PHE A 95 -8.11 -9.60 5.97
N THR A 96 -8.25 -10.44 6.99
CA THR A 96 -9.41 -10.44 7.89
C THR A 96 -9.06 -9.62 9.13
N HIS A 97 -9.86 -8.61 9.47
CA HIS A 97 -9.60 -7.67 10.58
C HIS A 97 -9.78 -8.34 11.96
N THR A 98 -8.81 -9.19 12.31
CA THR A 98 -8.77 -10.06 13.50
C THR A 98 -7.84 -9.53 14.59
N SER A 99 -6.94 -8.61 14.26
CA SER A 99 -6.07 -7.85 15.16
C SER A 99 -6.21 -6.36 14.89
N ALA A 100 -5.71 -5.51 15.81
CA ALA A 100 -5.59 -4.08 15.54
C ALA A 100 -4.60 -3.86 14.39
N VAL A 101 -4.98 -3.01 13.44
CA VAL A 101 -4.15 -2.64 12.28
C VAL A 101 -3.87 -1.14 12.35
N ASP A 102 -3.08 -0.72 13.35
CA ASP A 102 -2.91 0.68 13.75
C ASP A 102 -2.53 1.62 12.60
N TRP A 103 -1.79 1.12 11.61
CA TRP A 103 -1.36 1.91 10.46
C TRP A 103 -2.48 2.19 9.44
N MET A 104 -3.46 1.29 9.30
CA MET A 104 -4.59 1.44 8.36
C MET A 104 -5.88 1.88 9.06
N LEU A 105 -6.09 1.42 10.29
CA LEU A 105 -7.32 1.55 11.07
C LEU A 105 -7.01 2.01 12.51
N PRO A 106 -6.34 3.17 12.68
CA PRO A 106 -5.92 3.64 14.00
C PRO A 106 -7.11 3.77 14.96
N GLY A 107 -7.03 3.09 16.10
CA GLY A 107 -8.06 3.14 17.15
C GLY A 107 -9.31 2.29 16.88
N VAL A 108 -9.36 1.52 15.79
CA VAL A 108 -10.50 0.65 15.50
C VAL A 108 -10.24 -0.77 16.02
N PRO A 109 -11.11 -1.34 16.87
CA PRO A 109 -10.96 -2.73 17.31
C PRO A 109 -11.25 -3.72 16.17
N PRO A 110 -10.73 -4.97 16.26
CA PRO A 110 -11.01 -6.02 15.29
C PRO A 110 -12.50 -6.17 15.01
N THR A 111 -12.90 -6.05 13.74
CA THR A 111 -14.30 -6.16 13.32
C THR A 111 -14.66 -7.55 12.79
N GLY A 112 -13.68 -8.42 12.59
CA GLY A 112 -13.85 -9.75 11.99
C GLY A 112 -14.22 -9.72 10.51
N ARG A 113 -14.24 -8.54 9.87
CA ARG A 113 -14.59 -8.39 8.45
C ARG A 113 -13.36 -8.50 7.57
N VAL A 114 -13.56 -8.97 6.35
CA VAL A 114 -12.51 -9.03 5.33
C VAL A 114 -12.34 -7.65 4.71
N VAL A 115 -11.08 -7.23 4.58
CA VAL A 115 -10.67 -6.07 3.79
C VAL A 115 -9.90 -6.60 2.57
N ALA A 116 -10.24 -6.08 1.40
CA ALA A 116 -9.44 -6.19 0.18
C ALA A 116 -9.43 -4.81 -0.49
N ILE A 117 -8.25 -4.22 -0.66
CA ILE A 117 -8.12 -2.86 -1.19
C ILE A 117 -6.92 -2.78 -2.15
N PRO A 118 -7.05 -2.14 -3.33
CA PRO A 118 -5.90 -1.73 -4.10
C PRO A 118 -5.03 -0.77 -3.29
N LEU A 119 -3.75 -1.07 -3.20
CA LEU A 119 -2.75 -0.32 -2.46
C LEU A 119 -1.56 -0.06 -3.39
N VAL A 120 -1.03 1.17 -3.35
CA VAL A 120 0.15 1.58 -4.12
C VAL A 120 1.26 1.97 -3.16
N ALA A 121 2.39 1.29 -3.26
CA ALA A 121 3.63 1.64 -2.58
C ALA A 121 4.58 2.33 -3.56
N ILE A 122 4.97 3.57 -3.27
CA ILE A 122 6.01 4.30 -4.00
C ILE A 122 7.25 4.33 -3.12
N VAL A 123 8.27 3.58 -3.54
CA VAL A 123 9.49 3.35 -2.77
C VAL A 123 10.65 4.06 -3.46
N GLN A 124 11.34 4.95 -2.75
CA GLN A 124 12.57 5.58 -3.25
C GLN A 124 13.80 4.92 -2.64
N PHE A 125 14.83 4.76 -3.47
CA PHE A 125 16.16 4.30 -3.09
C PHE A 125 17.20 5.41 -3.22
N ARG A 126 18.25 5.32 -2.40
CA ARG A 126 19.47 6.13 -2.50
C ARG A 126 20.66 5.26 -2.14
N ASP A 127 21.64 5.18 -3.03
CA ASP A 127 22.89 4.43 -2.82
C ASP A 127 22.66 2.97 -2.37
N GLY A 128 21.72 2.28 -3.03
CA GLY A 128 21.37 0.89 -2.75
C GLY A 128 20.57 0.65 -1.46
N ARG A 129 19.98 1.71 -0.87
CA ARG A 129 19.19 1.63 0.38
C ARG A 129 17.84 2.32 0.23
N LEU A 130 16.83 1.85 0.94
CA LEU A 130 15.52 2.51 0.97
C LEU A 130 15.63 3.87 1.67
N ALA A 131 15.20 4.92 0.98
CA ALA A 131 15.13 6.28 1.48
C ALA A 131 13.76 6.58 2.08
N HIS A 132 12.69 6.25 1.35
CA HIS A 132 11.33 6.45 1.87
C HIS A 132 10.27 5.64 1.14
N GLU A 133 9.10 5.57 1.77
CA GLU A 133 7.89 4.99 1.20
C GLU A 133 6.70 5.96 1.32
N HIS A 134 5.93 6.07 0.24
CA HIS A 134 4.59 6.64 0.26
C HIS A 134 3.58 5.57 -0.11
N ILE A 135 2.63 5.30 0.80
CA ILE A 135 1.68 4.21 0.66
C ILE A 135 0.27 4.79 0.57
N TYR A 136 -0.41 4.51 -0.54
CA TYR A 136 -1.73 5.03 -0.87
C TYR A 136 -2.77 3.92 -0.92
N TRP A 137 -3.98 4.22 -0.47
CA TRP A 137 -5.17 3.41 -0.67
C TRP A 137 -6.43 4.29 -0.50
N ASP A 138 -7.60 3.75 -0.85
CA ASP A 138 -8.88 4.42 -0.59
C ASP A 138 -9.43 4.06 0.80
N GLN A 139 -9.27 4.99 1.75
CA GLN A 139 -9.74 4.79 3.13
C GLN A 139 -11.26 4.72 3.24
N ALA A 140 -12.02 5.38 2.36
CA ALA A 140 -13.48 5.31 2.42
C ALA A 140 -13.96 3.89 2.08
N SER A 141 -13.36 3.26 1.06
CA SER A 141 -13.65 1.86 0.73
C SER A 141 -13.25 0.89 1.84
N VAL A 142 -12.15 1.15 2.55
CA VAL A 142 -11.78 0.36 3.75
C VAL A 142 -12.83 0.52 4.86
N LEU A 143 -13.24 1.75 5.18
CA LEU A 143 -14.23 2.04 6.23
C LEU A 143 -15.61 1.43 5.93
N VAL A 144 -16.03 1.42 4.65
CA VAL A 144 -17.25 0.71 4.21
C VAL A 144 -17.13 -0.79 4.47
N GLN A 145 -16.02 -1.41 4.08
CA GLN A 145 -15.78 -2.84 4.25
C GLN A 145 -15.85 -3.25 5.73
N ILE A 146 -15.26 -2.45 6.63
CA ILE A 146 -15.29 -2.73 8.06
C ILE A 146 -16.58 -2.29 8.77
N GLY A 147 -17.49 -1.61 8.06
CA GLY A 147 -18.81 -1.23 8.57
C GLY A 147 -18.86 0.05 9.40
N LEU A 148 -17.84 0.90 9.29
CA LEU A 148 -17.81 2.21 9.97
C LEU A 148 -18.34 3.35 9.08
N LEU A 149 -18.43 3.13 7.77
CA LEU A 149 -19.01 4.07 6.82
C LEU A 149 -20.20 3.42 6.11
N ASP A 150 -21.37 4.06 6.17
CA ASP A 150 -22.51 3.70 5.34
C ASP A 150 -22.30 4.26 3.92
N PRO A 151 -22.23 3.42 2.87
CA PRO A 151 -22.02 3.90 1.51
C PRO A 151 -23.26 4.60 0.92
N ALA A 152 -24.42 4.58 1.58
CA ALA A 152 -25.64 5.20 1.06
C ALA A 152 -25.44 6.70 0.76
N GLY A 153 -25.63 7.07 -0.51
CA GLY A 153 -25.48 8.46 -0.97
C GLY A 153 -24.03 8.92 -1.18
N LEU A 154 -23.03 8.05 -1.02
CA LEU A 154 -21.62 8.36 -1.22
C LEU A 154 -21.07 7.69 -2.49
N PRO A 155 -20.15 8.34 -3.23
CA PRO A 155 -19.52 7.76 -4.41
C PRO A 155 -18.36 6.82 -4.02
N VAL A 156 -18.63 5.80 -3.21
CA VAL A 156 -17.63 4.86 -2.69
C VAL A 156 -17.93 3.46 -3.21
N ALA A 157 -16.95 2.84 -3.86
CA ALA A 157 -17.11 1.53 -4.48
C ALA A 157 -16.91 0.36 -3.52
N GLY A 158 -16.11 0.49 -2.44
CA GLY A 158 -15.90 -0.59 -1.48
C GLY A 158 -14.96 -1.69 -2.00
N ALA A 159 -15.26 -2.94 -1.65
CA ALA A 159 -14.43 -4.11 -2.01
C ALA A 159 -14.41 -4.39 -3.53
N GLU A 160 -15.36 -3.83 -4.26
CA GLU A 160 -15.51 -3.90 -5.71
C GLU A 160 -14.27 -3.34 -6.42
N THR A 161 -13.59 -2.35 -5.82
CA THR A 161 -12.35 -1.76 -6.34
C THR A 161 -11.25 -2.81 -6.53
N ALA A 162 -11.09 -3.72 -5.55
CA ALA A 162 -10.10 -4.79 -5.61
C ALA A 162 -10.39 -5.83 -6.71
N ARG A 163 -11.66 -6.05 -7.04
CA ARG A 163 -12.04 -6.94 -8.14
C ARG A 163 -11.84 -6.27 -9.49
N LYS A 164 -12.26 -5.00 -9.63
CA LYS A 164 -12.22 -4.26 -10.90
C LYS A 164 -10.80 -4.04 -11.41
N VAL A 165 -9.81 -3.85 -10.52
CA VAL A 165 -8.41 -3.67 -10.95
C VAL A 165 -7.81 -4.96 -11.52
N LEU A 166 -8.26 -6.13 -11.05
CA LEU A 166 -7.81 -7.45 -11.55
C LEU A 166 -8.62 -7.93 -12.76
N ASP A 167 -9.87 -7.52 -12.88
CA ASP A 167 -10.81 -7.98 -13.89
C ASP A 167 -11.53 -6.80 -14.56
N THR A 168 -11.08 -6.48 -15.77
CA THR A 168 -11.63 -5.37 -16.56
C THR A 168 -13.06 -5.62 -17.03
N THR A 169 -13.56 -6.87 -16.98
CA THR A 169 -14.93 -7.24 -17.38
C THR A 169 -15.99 -6.84 -16.36
N GLN A 170 -15.59 -6.54 -15.11
CA GLN A 170 -16.49 -5.95 -14.11
C GLN A 170 -17.12 -4.66 -14.64
N PRO A 171 -18.40 -4.36 -14.33
CA PRO A 171 -19.08 -3.20 -14.88
C PRO A 171 -18.39 -1.88 -14.47
N SER A 172 -18.22 -0.97 -15.42
CA SER A 172 -17.79 0.41 -15.15
C SER A 172 -19.01 1.32 -14.92
N ASN A 173 -18.78 2.50 -14.37
CA ASN A 173 -19.74 3.63 -14.35
C ASN A 173 -21.02 3.41 -13.50
N GLY A 174 -21.14 2.33 -12.72
CA GLY A 174 -22.31 2.10 -11.87
C GLY A 174 -22.60 3.25 -10.91
N LEU A 175 -21.57 3.83 -10.28
CA LEU A 175 -21.71 4.98 -9.38
C LEU A 175 -22.07 6.29 -10.08
N MET A 176 -21.93 6.38 -11.41
CA MET A 176 -22.39 7.55 -12.17
C MET A 176 -23.92 7.54 -12.36
N GLY A 177 -24.58 6.39 -12.20
CA GLY A 177 -26.03 6.22 -12.30
C GLY A 177 -26.62 6.88 -13.55
N GLU A 178 -27.66 7.69 -13.35
CA GLU A 178 -28.35 8.39 -14.44
C GLU A 178 -27.42 9.27 -15.30
N ALA A 179 -26.31 9.77 -14.76
CA ALA A 179 -25.38 10.60 -15.53
C ALA A 179 -24.71 9.79 -16.64
N TRP A 180 -24.40 8.52 -16.40
CA TRP A 180 -23.91 7.60 -17.42
C TRP A 180 -25.01 7.25 -18.42
N GLU A 181 -26.22 6.93 -17.94
CA GLU A 181 -27.37 6.58 -18.79
C GLU A 181 -27.76 7.69 -19.77
N ARG A 182 -27.79 8.95 -19.31
CA ARG A 182 -28.09 10.12 -20.15
C ARG A 182 -27.09 10.33 -21.29
N SER A 183 -25.92 9.69 -21.24
CA SER A 183 -24.89 9.78 -22.27
C SER A 183 -25.06 8.76 -23.40
N ALA A 184 -25.92 7.74 -23.25
CA ALA A 184 -25.99 6.58 -24.13
C ALA A 184 -26.23 6.89 -25.62
N ASN A 185 -26.94 7.98 -25.92
CA ASN A 185 -27.27 8.39 -27.29
C ASN A 185 -26.45 9.60 -27.78
N ARG A 186 -25.44 10.04 -27.02
CA ARG A 186 -24.57 11.12 -27.46
C ARG A 186 -23.58 10.58 -28.51
N PRO A 187 -23.22 11.36 -29.53
CA PRO A 187 -22.17 10.97 -30.47
C PRO A 187 -20.85 10.69 -29.73
N ILE A 188 -20.14 9.64 -30.16
CA ILE A 188 -18.78 9.28 -29.72
C ILE A 188 -17.79 9.73 -30.79
#